data_AF-A0A2S8ZTS3-F1
#
_entry.id   AF-A0A2S8ZTS3-F1
#
_cell.length_a   1.000
_cell.length_b   1.000
_cell.length_c   1.000
_cell.angle_alpha   90.00
_cell.angle_beta   90.00
_cell.angle_gamma   90.00
#
_symmetry.space_group_name_H-M   'P 1'
#
loop_
_entity.id
_entity.type
_entity.pdbx_description
1 polymer ?
#
loop_
_entity_poly.entity_id
_entity_poly.type
_entity_poly.pdbx_seq_one_letter_code
_entity_poly.pdbx_strand_id
1 'polypeptide(L)'
;MRAREAQHDRRAAPFAPGNDAARTHGAYSPSVVGALAVEFAQSAVDAMPLLALDRFAFALRAWSHAEARCELIRRHLDGHGVLNNRHTPRMSLLVALAASERAAARGRSELGLSPESAARIVALLRGAGADVLSPDERKALL
;
A
#
# COMPACT_ATOMS: atom_id res chain seq x y z
N MET A 1 6.49 -22.54 58.45
CA MET A 1 5.47 -21.85 57.64
C MET A 1 5.93 -20.44 57.26
N ARG A 2 6.45 -20.24 56.05
CA ARG A 2 6.33 -18.98 55.26
C ARG A 2 6.48 -19.33 53.79
N ALA A 3 5.43 -19.02 53.02
CA ALA A 3 5.18 -19.48 51.67
C ALA A 3 6.22 -18.94 50.66
N ARG A 4 6.92 -19.84 50.00
CA ARG A 4 7.46 -19.64 48.64
C ARG A 4 6.47 -20.30 47.69
N GLU A 5 5.46 -19.60 47.22
CA GLU A 5 4.63 -20.08 46.10
C GLU A 5 3.65 -18.98 45.67
N ALA A 6 4.09 -18.13 44.76
CA ALA A 6 3.25 -17.41 43.82
C ALA A 6 4.16 -16.88 42.70
N GLN A 7 4.93 -17.79 42.09
CA GLN A 7 5.57 -17.50 40.82
C GLN A 7 4.45 -17.38 39.80
N HIS A 8 4.10 -16.13 39.50
CA HIS A 8 3.07 -15.74 38.55
C HIS A 8 3.23 -16.53 37.25
N ASP A 9 2.36 -17.51 37.07
CA ASP A 9 2.17 -18.25 35.83
C ASP A 9 1.44 -17.31 34.84
N ARG A 10 2.11 -16.25 34.40
CA ARG A 10 1.67 -15.43 33.26
C ARG A 10 2.21 -16.06 31.98
N ARG A 11 1.86 -17.33 31.73
CA ARG A 11 1.92 -17.84 30.36
C ARG A 11 0.79 -17.17 29.61
N ALA A 12 1.13 -16.10 28.89
CA ALA A 12 0.26 -15.53 27.89
C ALA A 12 -0.24 -16.67 27.01
N ALA A 13 -1.55 -16.90 26.98
CA ALA A 13 -2.15 -17.86 26.06
C ALA A 13 -1.61 -17.58 24.65
N PRO A 14 -1.28 -18.62 23.85
CA PRO A 14 -0.83 -18.42 22.48
C PRO A 14 -1.86 -17.55 21.75
N PHE A 15 -1.40 -16.46 21.13
CA PHE A 15 -2.27 -15.50 20.45
C PHE A 15 -3.09 -16.24 19.38
N ALA A 16 -4.40 -16.33 19.58
CA ALA A 16 -5.31 -16.96 18.63
C ALA A 16 -5.17 -16.30 17.23
N PRO A 17 -5.35 -17.05 16.13
CA PRO A 17 -5.42 -16.48 14.79
C PRO A 17 -6.45 -15.33 14.76
N GLY A 18 -6.03 -14.13 14.35
CA GLY A 18 -6.86 -12.92 14.39
C GLY A 18 -6.71 -12.05 15.64
N ASN A 19 -5.73 -12.31 16.52
CA ASN A 19 -5.44 -11.41 17.63
C ASN A 19 -4.78 -10.10 17.15
N ASP A 20 -5.63 -9.14 16.85
CA ASP A 20 -5.28 -7.80 16.36
C ASP A 20 -4.99 -6.79 17.49
N ALA A 21 -5.02 -7.20 18.76
CA ALA A 21 -4.95 -6.31 19.92
C ALA A 21 -3.62 -5.51 20.05
N ALA A 22 -2.55 -5.94 19.35
CA ALA A 22 -1.27 -5.24 19.30
C ALA A 22 -1.09 -4.40 18.01
N ARG A 23 -2.14 -4.21 17.20
CA ARG A 23 -2.02 -3.50 15.92
C ARG A 23 -2.08 -2.00 16.13
N THR A 24 -0.90 -1.38 16.07
CA THR A 24 -0.75 0.06 16.31
C THR A 24 -1.11 0.92 15.08
N HIS A 25 -0.85 0.45 13.86
CA HIS A 25 -1.04 1.27 12.64
C HIS A 25 -1.42 0.47 11.38
N GLY A 26 -1.51 -0.86 11.43
CA GLY A 26 -1.99 -1.69 10.32
C GLY A 26 -1.05 -1.83 9.10
N ALA A 27 -0.01 -1.02 8.94
CA ALA A 27 0.88 -1.06 7.76
C ALA A 27 1.73 -2.34 7.62
N TYR A 28 1.80 -3.17 8.66
CA TYR A 28 2.41 -4.51 8.62
C TYR A 28 1.36 -5.63 8.53
N SER A 29 0.07 -5.31 8.57
CA SER A 29 -1.00 -6.29 8.45
C SER A 29 -1.37 -6.48 6.97
N PRO A 30 -1.18 -7.69 6.40
CA PRO A 30 -1.53 -7.95 5.01
C PRO A 30 -3.01 -7.71 4.70
N SER A 31 -3.91 -7.97 5.66
CA SER A 31 -5.36 -7.80 5.44
C SER A 31 -5.77 -6.33 5.35
N VAL A 32 -5.25 -5.46 6.24
CA VAL A 32 -5.57 -4.03 6.19
C VAL A 32 -4.86 -3.31 5.06
N VAL A 33 -3.61 -3.65 4.77
CA VAL A 33 -2.95 -3.14 3.57
C VAL A 33 -3.71 -3.59 2.31
N GLY A 34 -4.13 -4.85 2.25
CA GLY A 34 -4.87 -5.40 1.11
C GLY A 34 -6.21 -4.71 0.88
N ALA A 35 -6.99 -4.47 1.93
CA ALA A 35 -8.27 -3.77 1.82
C ALA A 35 -8.11 -2.37 1.22
N LEU A 36 -7.19 -1.57 1.77
CA LEU A 36 -6.92 -0.23 1.26
C LEU A 36 -6.27 -0.25 -0.14
N ALA A 37 -5.45 -1.24 -0.44
CA ALA A 37 -4.86 -1.41 -1.77
C ALA A 37 -5.93 -1.67 -2.84
N VAL A 38 -6.99 -2.43 -2.53
CA VAL A 38 -8.12 -2.63 -3.45
C VAL A 38 -8.81 -1.30 -3.76
N GLU A 39 -9.06 -0.47 -2.76
CA GLU A 39 -9.65 0.87 -2.96
C GLU A 39 -8.78 1.75 -3.85
N PHE A 40 -7.46 1.75 -3.65
CA PHE A 40 -6.52 2.52 -4.45
C PHE A 40 -6.37 1.99 -5.88
N ALA A 41 -6.33 0.67 -6.06
CA ALA A 41 -6.33 0.06 -7.39
C ALA A 41 -7.59 0.43 -8.17
N GLN A 42 -8.76 0.36 -7.53
CA GLN A 42 -10.03 0.74 -8.15
C GLN A 42 -10.03 2.23 -8.53
N SER A 43 -9.60 3.11 -7.62
CA SER A 43 -9.51 4.55 -7.90
C SER A 43 -8.61 4.87 -9.10
N ALA A 44 -7.51 4.13 -9.27
CA ALA A 44 -6.63 4.28 -10.42
C ALA A 44 -7.26 3.77 -11.72
N VAL A 45 -7.98 2.65 -11.67
CA VAL A 45 -8.74 2.13 -12.83
C VAL A 45 -9.85 3.10 -13.22
N ASP A 46 -10.57 3.68 -12.26
CA ASP A 46 -11.63 4.66 -12.53
C ASP A 46 -11.06 5.91 -13.23
N ALA A 47 -9.86 6.34 -12.84
CA ALA A 47 -9.17 7.47 -13.47
C ALA A 47 -8.53 7.12 -14.83
N MET A 48 -8.12 5.87 -15.02
CA MET A 48 -7.44 5.37 -16.22
C MET A 48 -7.89 3.92 -16.51
N PRO A 49 -9.01 3.72 -17.23
CA PRO A 49 -9.62 2.39 -17.42
C PRO A 49 -8.69 1.35 -18.04
N LEU A 50 -7.69 1.79 -18.81
CA LEU A 50 -6.64 0.92 -19.37
C LEU A 50 -5.93 0.07 -18.31
N LEU A 51 -5.85 0.54 -17.07
CA LEU A 51 -5.20 -0.18 -15.97
C LEU A 51 -5.96 -1.46 -15.55
N ALA A 52 -7.22 -1.63 -15.99
CA ALA A 52 -7.98 -2.85 -15.77
C ALA A 52 -7.49 -4.04 -16.60
N LEU A 53 -6.67 -3.82 -17.64
CA LEU A 53 -6.14 -4.90 -18.47
C LEU A 53 -5.18 -5.79 -17.68
N ASP A 54 -5.29 -7.12 -17.88
CA ASP A 54 -4.51 -8.14 -17.16
C ASP A 54 -2.99 -7.90 -17.20
N ARG A 55 -2.48 -7.33 -18.31
CA ARG A 55 -1.06 -7.00 -18.47
C ARG A 55 -0.54 -6.03 -17.41
N PHE A 56 -1.41 -5.21 -16.82
CA PHE A 56 -1.07 -4.26 -15.76
C PHE A 56 -1.32 -4.80 -14.36
N ALA A 57 -1.98 -5.96 -14.20
CA ALA A 57 -2.44 -6.45 -12.90
C ALA A 57 -1.33 -6.52 -11.84
N PHE A 58 -0.14 -7.03 -12.20
CA PHE A 58 1.00 -7.10 -11.29
C PHE A 58 1.53 -5.72 -10.88
N ALA A 59 1.65 -4.80 -11.84
CA ALA A 59 2.16 -3.45 -11.59
C ALA A 59 1.16 -2.63 -10.76
N LEU A 60 -0.14 -2.72 -11.09
CA LEU A 60 -1.22 -2.08 -10.35
C LEU A 60 -1.30 -2.60 -8.90
N ARG A 61 -1.16 -3.91 -8.70
CA ARG A 61 -1.12 -4.51 -7.35
C ARG A 61 0.10 -4.05 -6.57
N ALA A 62 1.29 -4.05 -7.17
CA ALA A 62 2.51 -3.61 -6.49
C ALA A 62 2.42 -2.13 -6.07
N TRP A 63 1.95 -1.27 -6.97
CA TRP A 63 1.75 0.15 -6.71
C TRP A 63 0.72 0.39 -5.60
N SER A 64 -0.48 -0.17 -5.72
CA SER A 64 -1.56 0.05 -4.76
C SER A 64 -1.22 -0.43 -3.35
N HIS A 65 -0.51 -1.55 -3.21
CA HIS A 65 0.01 -2.00 -1.92
C HIS A 65 1.05 -1.04 -1.33
N ALA A 66 1.91 -0.43 -2.16
CA ALA A 66 2.88 0.56 -1.69
C ALA A 66 2.17 1.84 -1.21
N GLU A 67 1.20 2.35 -1.98
CA GLU A 67 0.38 3.52 -1.59
C GLU A 67 -0.38 3.26 -0.28
N ALA A 68 -1.01 2.09 -0.14
CA ALA A 68 -1.74 1.70 1.07
C ALA A 68 -0.84 1.70 2.31
N ARG A 69 0.41 1.23 2.17
CA ARG A 69 1.39 1.27 3.28
C ARG A 69 1.79 2.70 3.61
N CYS A 70 2.04 3.55 2.61
CA CYS A 70 2.32 4.97 2.83
C CYS A 70 1.21 5.63 3.63
N GLU A 71 -0.04 5.46 3.20
CA GLU A 71 -1.21 6.06 3.83
C GLU A 71 -1.37 5.62 5.29
N LEU A 72 -1.27 4.32 5.56
CA LEU A 72 -1.39 3.79 6.93
C LEU A 72 -0.27 4.31 7.85
N ILE A 73 0.95 4.44 7.35
CA ILE A 73 2.06 4.98 8.15
C ILE A 73 1.88 6.48 8.38
N ARG A 74 1.51 7.25 7.36
CA ARG A 74 1.25 8.69 7.48
C ARG A 74 0.15 8.98 8.49
N ARG A 75 -1.02 8.31 8.37
CA ARG A 75 -2.12 8.43 9.36
C ARG A 75 -1.66 8.19 10.79
N HIS A 76 -0.79 7.20 11.01
CA HIS A 76 -0.24 6.94 12.34
C HIS A 76 0.69 8.05 12.83
N LEU A 77 1.60 8.53 11.96
CA LEU A 77 2.54 9.60 12.29
C LEU A 77 1.80 10.93 12.51
N ASP A 78 0.74 11.22 11.77
CA ASP A 78 -0.10 12.40 11.97
C ASP A 78 -0.81 12.36 13.32
N GLY A 79 -1.29 11.18 13.74
CA GLY A 79 -1.95 11.01 15.04
C GLY A 79 -1.02 10.94 16.24
N HIS A 80 0.25 10.55 16.08
CA HIS A 80 1.16 10.25 17.20
C HIS A 80 2.50 10.99 17.17
N GLY A 81 2.74 11.78 16.12
CA GLY A 81 4.01 12.44 15.85
C GLY A 81 5.13 11.50 15.40
N VAL A 82 6.19 12.11 14.89
CA VAL A 82 7.41 11.43 14.41
C VAL A 82 8.29 10.92 15.56
N LEU A 83 8.14 11.48 16.75
CA LEU A 83 8.83 11.06 17.96
C LEU A 83 7.94 10.12 18.79
N ASN A 84 8.56 9.24 19.56
CA ASN A 84 7.86 8.44 20.56
C ASN A 84 7.88 9.13 21.94
N ASN A 85 7.30 8.47 22.94
CA ASN A 85 7.20 8.99 24.31
C ASN A 85 8.56 9.21 25.00
N ARG A 86 9.65 8.65 24.46
CA ARG A 86 11.03 8.85 24.92
C ARG A 86 11.74 9.96 24.14
N HIS A 87 11.02 10.73 23.33
CA HIS A 87 11.56 11.77 22.45
C HIS A 87 12.57 11.24 21.42
N THR A 88 12.51 9.94 21.08
CA THR A 88 13.34 9.37 20.01
C THR A 88 12.53 9.16 18.73
N PRO A 89 13.14 9.29 17.54
CA PRO A 89 12.44 9.09 16.28
C PRO A 89 11.90 7.67 16.13
N ARG A 90 10.70 7.54 15.55
CA ARG A 90 10.08 6.25 15.18
C ARG A 90 10.76 5.67 13.94
N MET A 91 12.05 5.35 14.03
CA MET A 91 12.90 5.01 12.89
C MET A 91 12.37 3.87 12.03
N SER A 92 11.77 2.83 12.61
CA SER A 92 11.18 1.71 11.85
C SER A 92 10.06 2.17 10.91
N LEU A 93 9.19 3.06 11.38
CA LEU A 93 8.11 3.64 10.58
C LEU A 93 8.65 4.58 9.52
N LEU A 94 9.61 5.43 9.87
CA LEU A 94 10.20 6.38 8.93
C LEU A 94 10.93 5.66 7.79
N VAL A 95 11.68 4.59 8.09
CA VAL A 95 12.34 3.76 7.09
C VAL A 95 11.33 3.01 6.23
N ALA A 96 10.29 2.43 6.84
CA ALA A 96 9.24 1.73 6.10
C ALA A 96 8.45 2.69 5.20
N LEU A 97 8.20 3.92 5.66
CA LEU A 97 7.57 4.98 4.87
C LEU A 97 8.45 5.34 3.68
N ALA A 98 9.72 5.68 3.91
CA ALA A 98 10.65 6.04 2.83
C ALA A 98 10.83 4.92 1.77
N ALA A 99 10.79 3.65 2.19
CA ALA A 99 10.81 2.52 1.26
C ALA A 99 9.51 2.41 0.45
N SER A 100 8.37 2.54 1.12
CA SER A 100 7.05 2.45 0.48
C SER A 100 6.81 3.63 -0.47
N GLU A 101 7.23 4.84 -0.10
CA GLU A 101 7.13 6.04 -0.95
C GLU A 101 7.94 5.90 -2.24
N ARG A 102 9.15 5.34 -2.17
CA ARG A 102 9.96 5.08 -3.36
C ARG A 102 9.28 4.07 -4.29
N ALA A 103 8.71 3.00 -3.73
CA ALA A 103 7.98 2.01 -4.51
C ALA A 103 6.70 2.61 -5.14
N ALA A 104 5.94 3.39 -4.37
CA ALA A 104 4.75 4.09 -4.83
C ALA A 104 5.08 5.12 -5.93
N ALA A 105 6.11 5.94 -5.74
CA ALA A 105 6.56 6.91 -6.74
C ALA A 105 6.99 6.26 -8.06
N ARG A 106 7.71 5.13 -7.97
CA ARG A 106 8.06 4.33 -9.15
C ARG A 106 6.81 3.80 -9.86
N GLY A 107 5.87 3.21 -9.12
CA GLY A 107 4.61 2.72 -9.66
C GLY A 107 3.78 3.83 -10.33
N ARG A 108 3.70 5.02 -9.71
CA ARG A 108 3.03 6.18 -10.31
C ARG A 108 3.63 6.56 -11.66
N SER A 109 4.96 6.55 -11.76
CA SER A 109 5.64 6.88 -13.00
C SER A 109 5.48 5.80 -14.08
N GLU A 110 5.53 4.52 -13.71
CA GLU A 110 5.43 3.39 -14.66
C GLU A 110 4.00 3.17 -15.15
N LEU A 111 2.99 3.44 -14.31
CA LEU A 111 1.57 3.27 -14.63
C LEU A 111 0.93 4.49 -15.30
N GLY A 112 1.67 5.59 -15.53
CA GLY A 112 1.09 6.78 -16.14
C GLY A 112 0.30 7.67 -15.17
N LEU A 113 0.46 7.48 -13.86
CA LEU A 113 -0.31 8.17 -12.82
C LEU A 113 0.40 9.45 -12.31
N SER A 114 1.56 9.80 -12.86
CA SER A 114 2.18 11.12 -12.66
C SER A 114 1.84 12.05 -13.84
N PRO A 115 1.71 13.38 -13.62
CA PRO A 115 1.42 14.32 -14.71
C PRO A 115 2.38 14.19 -15.91
N GLU A 116 3.67 13.99 -15.65
CA GLU A 116 4.68 13.81 -16.69
C GLU A 116 4.47 12.49 -17.46
N SER A 117 4.24 11.38 -16.74
CA SER A 117 4.01 10.08 -17.38
C SER A 117 2.71 10.06 -18.18
N ALA A 118 1.65 10.69 -17.68
CA ALA A 118 0.39 10.85 -18.39
C ALA A 118 0.58 11.66 -19.68
N ALA A 119 1.28 12.81 -19.60
CA ALA A 119 1.59 13.62 -20.77
C ALA A 119 2.40 12.85 -21.82
N ARG A 120 3.37 12.05 -21.37
CA ARG A 120 4.18 11.18 -22.24
C ARG A 120 3.33 10.13 -22.94
N ILE A 121 2.44 9.45 -22.22
CA ILE A 121 1.51 8.47 -22.79
C ILE A 121 0.61 9.13 -23.83
N VAL A 122 0.01 10.29 -23.52
CA VAL A 122 -0.83 11.03 -24.46
C VAL A 122 -0.07 11.42 -25.74
N ALA A 123 1.17 11.88 -25.61
CA ALA A 123 2.01 12.22 -26.75
C ALA A 123 2.32 10.99 -27.63
N LEU A 124 2.64 9.85 -27.01
CA LEU A 124 2.91 8.59 -27.70
C LEU A 124 1.67 8.07 -28.44
N LEU A 125 0.51 8.08 -27.78
CA LEU A 125 -0.76 7.66 -28.38
C LEU A 125 -1.13 8.54 -29.59
N ARG A 126 -0.91 9.85 -29.50
CA ARG A 126 -1.15 10.78 -30.63
C ARG A 126 -0.24 10.46 -31.83
N GLY A 127 1.00 10.05 -31.59
CA GLY A 127 1.97 9.73 -32.63
C GLY A 127 1.78 8.34 -33.25
N ALA A 128 1.29 7.36 -32.48
CA ALA A 128 1.20 5.96 -32.90
C ALA A 128 -0.04 5.63 -33.77
N GLY A 129 -1.08 6.46 -33.77
CA GLY A 129 -2.36 6.11 -34.39
C GLY A 129 -3.15 5.06 -33.57
N ALA A 130 -4.38 4.74 -33.99
CA ALA A 130 -5.41 4.10 -33.16
C ALA A 130 -5.26 2.59 -32.83
N ASP A 131 -4.07 1.99 -32.95
CA ASP A 131 -3.89 0.53 -32.82
C ASP A 131 -2.97 0.11 -31.66
N VAL A 132 -3.21 0.66 -30.48
CA VAL A 132 -2.43 0.36 -29.26
C VAL A 132 -3.05 -0.77 -28.41
N LEU A 133 -4.30 -1.12 -28.68
CA LEU A 133 -5.04 -2.16 -27.98
C LEU A 133 -5.34 -3.33 -28.91
N SER A 134 -5.17 -4.55 -28.41
CA SER A 134 -5.64 -5.73 -29.12
C SER A 134 -7.18 -5.72 -29.23
N PRO A 135 -7.78 -6.44 -30.20
CA PRO A 135 -9.23 -6.60 -30.26
C PRO A 135 -9.86 -7.09 -28.93
N ASP A 136 -9.17 -7.99 -28.23
CA ASP A 136 -9.61 -8.53 -26.95
C ASP A 136 -9.55 -7.48 -25.84
N GLU A 137 -8.49 -6.67 -25.80
CA GLU A 137 -8.34 -5.57 -24.83
C GLU A 137 -9.40 -4.49 -25.07
N ARG A 138 -9.75 -4.19 -26.33
CA ARG A 138 -10.85 -3.27 -26.64
C ARG A 138 -12.18 -3.79 -26.14
N LYS A 139 -12.44 -5.09 -26.30
CA LYS A 139 -13.67 -5.74 -25.79
C LYS A 139 -13.71 -5.76 -24.26
N ALA A 140 -12.57 -5.90 -23.59
CA ALA A 140 -12.50 -5.91 -22.13
C ALA A 140 -12.79 -4.55 -21.47
N LEU A 141 -12.71 -3.46 -22.25
CA LEU A 141 -12.89 -2.08 -21.78
C LEU A 141 -14.26 -1.46 -22.13
N LEU A 142 -15.09 -2.17 -22.89
CA LEU A 142 -16.45 -1.76 -23.30
C LEU A 142 -17.50 -2.46 -22.44
#